data_AF-A0AAX0HGS3-F1
#
_entry.id   AF-A0AAX0HGS3-F1
#
_cell.length_a   1.000
_cell.length_b   1.000
_cell.length_c   1.000
_cell.angle_alpha   90.00
_cell.angle_beta   90.00
_cell.angle_gamma   90.00
#
_symmetry.space_group_name_H-M   'P 1'
#
loop_
_entity.id
_entity.type
_entity.pdbx_description
1 polymer ?
#
loop_
_entity_poly.entity_id
_entity_poly.type
_entity_poly.pdbx_seq_one_letter_code
_entity_poly.pdbx_strand_id
1 'polypeptide(L)'
;MNFFIYKRLLTAMVFKKVRIKDTYKHLDIIIENEWLSRVPDGTYSEVMEFPMPNYSDYYVITVEGKSQLFTFESKVVTWAISISALIISVIALWRSH
;
A
#
# COMPACT_ATOMS: atom_id res chain seq x y z
N MET A 1 -7.43 1.14 6.30
CA MET A 1 -7.02 1.37 4.90
C MET A 1 -7.65 0.30 4.02
N ASN A 2 -8.14 0.66 2.83
CA ASN A 2 -8.70 -0.30 1.88
C ASN A 2 -7.56 -1.10 1.20
N PHE A 3 -7.78 -2.39 0.94
CA PHE A 3 -6.82 -3.27 0.27
C PHE A 3 -6.37 -2.75 -1.10
N PHE A 4 -7.26 -2.10 -1.87
CA PHE A 4 -6.89 -1.52 -3.16
C PHE A 4 -5.91 -0.34 -3.03
N ILE A 5 -6.08 0.48 -1.98
CA ILE A 5 -5.18 1.58 -1.65
C ILE A 5 -3.83 1.03 -1.23
N TYR A 6 -3.84 0.01 -0.35
CA TYR A 6 -2.64 -0.68 0.09
C TYR A 6 -1.82 -1.21 -1.10
N LYS A 7 -2.45 -1.91 -2.06
CA LYS A 7 -1.77 -2.40 -3.27
C LYS A 7 -1.12 -1.28 -4.09
N ARG A 8 -1.77 -0.11 -4.20
CA ARG A 8 -1.23 1.04 -4.92
C ARG A 8 -0.03 1.66 -4.21
N LEU A 9 -0.10 1.81 -2.89
CA LEU A 9 1.02 2.28 -2.07
C LEU A 9 2.20 1.31 -2.12
N LEU A 10 1.94 0.01 -2.01
CA LEU A 10 2.97 -1.03 -2.16
C LEU A 10 3.64 -0.95 -3.53
N THR A 11 2.85 -0.79 -4.60
CA THR A 11 3.38 -0.60 -5.97
C THR A 11 4.24 0.66 -6.04
N ALA A 12 3.79 1.78 -5.49
CA ALA A 12 4.56 3.03 -5.46
C ALA A 12 5.87 2.89 -4.66
N MET A 13 5.88 2.09 -3.60
CA MET A 13 7.08 1.79 -2.82
C MET A 13 8.08 0.93 -3.59
N VAL A 14 7.61 -0.16 -4.22
CA VAL A 14 8.48 -1.11 -4.94
C VAL A 14 9.02 -0.51 -6.25
N PHE A 15 8.14 0.11 -7.03
CA PHE A 15 8.49 0.66 -8.35
C PHE A 15 8.92 2.12 -8.29
N LYS A 16 9.06 2.70 -7.09
CA LYS A 16 9.33 4.12 -6.81
C LYS A 16 8.29 5.11 -7.36
N LYS A 17 7.36 4.67 -8.21
CA LYS A 17 6.24 5.43 -8.76
C LYS A 17 5.05 4.54 -9.08
N VAL A 18 3.85 5.12 -9.12
CA VAL A 18 2.63 4.42 -9.53
C VAL A 18 1.79 5.33 -10.43
N ARG A 19 1.24 4.75 -11.49
CA ARG A 19 0.30 5.45 -12.37
C ARG A 19 -1.13 5.32 -11.84
N ILE A 20 -1.78 6.42 -11.51
CA ILE A 20 -3.16 6.46 -11.01
C ILE A 20 -3.97 7.43 -11.88
N LYS A 21 -5.03 6.92 -12.51
CA LYS A 21 -5.96 7.76 -13.26
C LYS A 21 -6.80 8.60 -12.30
N ASP A 22 -7.14 9.82 -12.70
CA ASP A 22 -7.98 10.74 -11.91
C ASP A 22 -9.37 10.14 -11.61
N THR A 23 -9.85 9.19 -12.42
CA THR A 23 -11.12 8.46 -12.18
C THR A 23 -11.04 7.42 -11.06
N TYR A 24 -9.92 7.29 -10.36
CA TYR A 24 -9.76 6.31 -9.30
C TYR A 24 -10.51 6.72 -8.04
N LYS A 25 -11.49 5.90 -7.63
CA LYS A 25 -12.42 6.16 -6.51
C LYS A 25 -11.78 6.60 -5.19
N HIS A 26 -10.54 6.19 -4.92
CA HIS A 26 -9.85 6.48 -3.66
C HIS A 26 -8.73 7.51 -3.80
N LEU A 27 -8.60 8.15 -4.97
CA LEU A 27 -7.53 9.12 -5.21
C LEU A 27 -7.66 10.31 -4.26
N ASP A 28 -8.86 10.88 -4.11
CA ASP A 28 -9.08 12.04 -3.23
C ASP A 28 -8.60 11.77 -1.81
N ILE A 29 -9.01 10.63 -1.23
CA ILE A 29 -8.59 10.21 0.11
C ILE A 29 -7.07 10.02 0.20
N ILE A 30 -6.44 9.47 -0.84
CA ILE A 30 -4.99 9.26 -0.87
C ILE A 30 -4.25 10.60 -0.87
N ILE A 31 -4.74 11.59 -1.60
CA ILE A 31 -4.13 12.92 -1.70
C ILE A 31 -4.39 13.72 -0.43
N GLU A 32 -5.62 13.71 0.10
CA GLU A 32 -5.98 14.38 1.36
C GLU A 32 -5.15 13.90 2.55
N ASN A 33 -4.84 12.60 2.60
CA ASN A 33 -4.00 12.03 3.66
C ASN A 33 -2.50 12.09 3.34
N GLU A 34 -2.12 12.79 2.26
CA GLU A 34 -0.75 12.97 1.81
C GLU A 34 0.01 11.64 1.61
N TRP A 35 -0.68 10.53 1.31
CA TRP A 35 -0.02 9.22 1.17
C TRP A 35 0.75 9.08 -0.15
N LEU A 36 0.31 9.82 -1.17
CA LEU A 36 1.00 9.94 -2.45
C LEU A 36 1.12 11.41 -2.83
N SER A 37 2.23 11.77 -3.47
CA SER A 37 2.43 13.09 -4.05
C SER A 37 2.53 12.97 -5.57
N ARG A 38 1.94 13.94 -6.29
CA ARG A 38 1.97 13.97 -7.76
C ARG A 38 3.37 14.37 -8.21
N VAL A 39 3.87 13.67 -9.23
CA VAL A 39 5.18 13.96 -9.80
C VAL A 39 5.02 15.01 -10.92
N PRO A 40 5.88 16.04 -11.01
CA PRO A 40 5.81 17.02 -12.08
C PRO A 40 6.06 16.38 -13.45
N ASP A 41 5.31 16.82 -14.45
CA ASP A 41 5.50 16.45 -15.85
C ASP A 41 6.92 16.77 -16.33
N GLY A 42 7.47 15.90 -17.17
CA GLY A 42 8.81 16.11 -17.75
C GLY A 42 9.97 15.76 -16.83
N THR A 43 9.69 15.27 -15.62
CA THR A 43 10.71 14.69 -14.74
C THR A 43 10.96 13.22 -15.08
N TYR A 44 12.09 12.68 -14.62
CA TYR A 44 12.43 11.26 -14.75
C TYR A 44 12.51 10.64 -13.36
N SER A 45 11.98 9.42 -13.25
CA SER A 45 12.17 8.59 -12.07
C SER A 45 12.87 7.31 -12.48
N GLU A 46 13.91 6.94 -11.74
CA GLU A 46 14.58 5.66 -11.90
C GLU A 46 13.65 4.54 -11.45
N VAL A 47 13.32 3.64 -12.36
CA VAL A 47 12.57 2.41 -12.07
C VAL A 47 13.44 1.25 -12.53
N MET A 48 13.86 0.40 -11.60
CA MET A 48 14.79 -0.72 -11.89
C MET A 48 16.04 -0.28 -12.65
N GLU A 49 16.70 0.80 -12.20
CA GLU A 49 17.91 1.37 -12.83
C GLU A 49 17.70 2.01 -14.22
N PHE A 50 16.46 2.02 -14.73
CA PHE A 50 16.13 2.70 -15.98
C PHE A 50 15.42 4.04 -15.72
N PRO A 51 15.86 5.15 -16.35
CA PRO A 51 15.16 6.42 -16.25
C PRO A 51 13.86 6.34 -17.05
N MET A 52 12.72 6.37 -16.36
CA MET A 52 11.41 6.42 -17.01
C MET A 52 10.81 7.82 -16.89
N PRO A 53 10.28 8.39 -17.99
CA PRO A 53 9.59 9.66 -17.94
C PRO A 53 8.37 9.59 -17.00
N ASN A 54 8.09 10.71 -16.34
CA ASN A 54 6.90 10.90 -15.52
C ASN A 54 5.88 11.74 -16.29
N TYR A 55 4.63 11.33 -16.17
CA TYR A 55 3.47 12.00 -16.75
C TYR A 55 2.52 12.40 -15.60
N SER A 56 1.52 13.22 -15.91
CA SER A 56 0.66 13.90 -14.94
C SER A 56 -0.15 12.96 -14.03
N ASP A 57 -0.25 11.70 -14.43
CA ASP A 57 -0.92 10.62 -13.72
C ASP A 57 0.04 9.73 -12.91
N TYR A 58 1.32 10.12 -12.78
CA TYR A 58 2.30 9.45 -11.93
C TYR A 58 2.38 10.08 -10.54
N TYR A 59 2.43 9.19 -9.56
CA TYR A 59 2.50 9.52 -8.16
C TYR A 59 3.65 8.77 -7.47
N VAL A 60 4.28 9.42 -6.51
CA VAL A 60 5.33 8.87 -5.65
C VAL A 60 4.81 8.72 -4.24
N ILE A 61 5.29 7.69 -3.53
CA ILE A 61 4.93 7.49 -2.12
C ILE A 61 5.67 8.49 -1.23
N THR A 62 4.93 9.11 -0.32
CA THR A 62 5.46 10.04 0.68
C THR A 62 5.95 9.28 1.93
N VAL A 63 6.45 10.01 2.93
CA VAL A 63 6.83 9.42 4.22
C VAL A 63 5.59 8.94 4.97
N GLU A 64 4.52 9.71 4.93
CA GLU A 64 3.21 9.44 5.53
C GLU A 64 2.60 8.19 4.89
N GLY A 65 2.67 8.08 3.57
CA GLY A 65 2.23 6.90 2.83
C GLY A 65 2.99 5.64 3.21
N LYS A 66 4.31 5.72 3.41
CA LYS A 66 5.13 4.60 3.91
C LYS A 66 4.75 4.19 5.33
N SER A 67 4.60 5.16 6.23
CA SER A 67 4.20 4.91 7.62
C SER A 67 2.85 4.19 7.69
N GLN A 68 1.89 4.64 6.88
CA GLN A 68 0.58 4.03 6.81
C GLN A 68 0.60 2.63 6.19
N LEU A 69 1.46 2.41 5.18
CA LEU A 69 1.69 1.09 4.58
C LEU A 69 2.16 0.10 5.65
N PHE A 70 3.22 0.44 6.38
CA PHE A 70 3.78 -0.43 7.43
C PHE A 70 2.79 -0.68 8.56
N THR A 71 2.04 0.34 8.98
CA THR A 71 1.01 0.20 10.02
C THR A 71 -0.07 -0.80 9.60
N PHE A 72 -0.47 -0.79 8.33
CA PHE A 72 -1.44 -1.76 7.82
C PHE A 72 -0.86 -3.16 7.72
N GLU A 73 0.39 -3.31 7.27
CA GLU A 73 1.09 -4.60 7.25
C GLU A 73 1.19 -5.22 8.64
N SER A 74 1.60 -4.45 9.65
CA SER A 74 1.65 -4.92 11.04
C SER A 74 0.29 -5.39 11.52
N LYS A 75 -0.79 -4.66 11.23
CA LYS A 75 -2.16 -5.08 11.60
C LYS A 75 -2.57 -6.39 10.93
N VAL A 76 -2.27 -6.54 9.63
CA VAL A 76 -2.58 -7.77 8.89
C VAL A 76 -1.83 -8.96 9.47
N VAL A 77 -0.54 -8.80 9.80
CA VAL A 77 0.26 -9.85 10.44
C VAL A 77 -0.30 -10.21 11.81
N THR A 78 -0.64 -9.21 12.64
CA THR A 78 -1.27 -9.45 13.95
C THR A 78 -2.58 -10.23 13.81
N TRP A 79 -3.45 -9.84 12.87
CA TRP A 79 -4.70 -10.56 12.62
C TRP A 79 -4.45 -12.00 12.17
N ALA A 80 -3.47 -12.25 11.31
CA ALA A 80 -3.12 -13.60 10.88
C ALA A 80 -2.67 -14.48 12.05
N ILE A 81 -1.82 -13.95 12.94
CA ILE A 81 -1.39 -14.65 14.16
C ILE A 81 -2.58 -14.93 15.07
N SER A 82 -3.44 -13.95 15.32
CA SER A 82 -4.62 -14.11 16.18
C SER A 82 -5.60 -15.13 15.64
N ILE A 83 -5.87 -15.12 14.33
CA ILE A 83 -6.75 -16.11 13.67
C ILE A 83 -6.14 -17.50 13.76
N SER A 84 -4.83 -17.63 13.52
CA SER A 84 -4.13 -18.92 13.62
C SER A 84 -4.19 -19.48 15.04
N ALA A 85 -3.95 -18.63 16.05
CA ALA A 85 -4.07 -19.00 17.45
C ALA A 85 -5.50 -19.46 17.80
N LEU A 86 -6.51 -18.74 17.32
CA LEU A 86 -7.91 -19.08 17.54
C LEU A 86 -8.27 -20.44 16.91
N ILE A 87 -7.81 -20.72 15.69
CA ILE A 87 -8.01 -22.01 15.03
C ILE A 87 -7.35 -23.14 15.83
N ILE A 88 -6.11 -22.94 16.29
CA ILE A 88 -5.40 -23.93 17.12
C ILE A 88 -6.17 -24.19 18.43
N SER A 89 -6.65 -23.14 19.10
CA SER A 89 -7.44 -23.26 20.32
C SER A 89 -8.74 -24.03 20.11
N VAL A 90 -9.46 -23.76 19.01
CA VAL A 90 -10.70 -24.47 18.66
C VAL A 90 -10.43 -25.95 18.39
N ILE A 91 -9.38 -26.28 17.63
CA ILE A 91 -8.99 -27.67 17.35
C ILE A 91 -8.59 -28.40 18.64
N ALA A 92 -7.85 -27.74 19.54
CA ALA A 92 -7.45 -28.32 20.81
C ALA A 92 -8.64 -28.63 21.72
N LEU A 93 -9.59 -27.70 21.83
CA LEU A 93 -10.86 -27.89 22.56
C LEU A 93 -11.63 -29.09 22.01
N TRP A 94 -11.75 -29.18 20.68
CA TRP A 94 -12.51 -30.26 20.04
C TRP A 94 -11.85 -31.63 20.19
N ARG A 95 -10.52 -31.70 20.32
CA ARG A 95 -9.78 -32.94 20.59
C ARG A 95 -9.84 -33.37 22.06
N SER A 96 -10.10 -32.45 22.98
CA SER A 96 -10.20 -32.73 24.42
C SER A 96 -11.58 -33.23 24.88
N HIS A 97 -12.56 -33.25 23.97
CA HIS A 97 -13.91 -33.77 24.18
C HIS A 97 -14.06 -35.12 23.50
#